data_AF-A0A941V332-F1
#
_entry.id   AF-A0A941V332-F1
#
_cell.length_a   1.000
_cell.length_b   1.000
_cell.length_c   1.000
_cell.angle_alpha   90.00
_cell.angle_beta   90.00
_cell.angle_gamma   90.00
#
_symmetry.space_group_name_H-M   'P 1'
#
loop_
_entity.id
_entity.type
_entity.pdbx_description
1 polymer ?
#
loop_
_entity_poly.entity_id
_entity_poly.type
_entity_poly.pdbx_seq_one_letter_code
_entity_poly.pdbx_strand_id
1 'polypeptide(L)'
;HDTHHPIGSGLYYEEQQPEARRRAADIVSTRQPKFQHYFERVLEHNPDGDARMVGGSLTCVDLSLAQVIAGLGYAFPRASRKNLRSCPRLQALHDKVFARRRIQAYVASPRRLPFNQQDIFRHYPELDA
;
A
#
# COMPACT_ATOMS: atom_id res chain seq x y z
N HIS A 1 0.45 10.17 2.61
CA HIS A 1 0.55 11.64 2.54
C HIS A 1 1.28 12.17 3.77
N ASP A 2 0.76 11.92 4.98
CA ASP A 2 1.32 12.41 6.25
C ASP A 2 2.81 12.12 6.47
N THR A 3 3.37 11.09 5.83
CA THR A 3 4.81 10.80 5.95
C THR A 3 5.68 11.90 5.34
N HIS A 4 5.30 12.46 4.18
CA HIS A 4 6.11 13.46 3.47
C HIS A 4 5.58 14.89 3.60
N HIS A 5 4.36 15.06 4.14
CA HIS A 5 3.79 16.34 4.57
C HIS A 5 3.16 16.22 5.97
N PRO A 6 3.95 15.93 7.02
CA PRO A 6 3.44 15.71 8.38
C PRO A 6 2.90 16.97 9.09
N ILE A 7 3.39 18.16 8.74
CA ILE A 7 2.97 19.43 9.33
C ILE A 7 1.95 20.13 8.44
N GLY A 8 2.24 20.24 7.15
CA GLY A 8 1.37 20.89 6.18
C GLY A 8 1.77 20.59 4.73
N SER A 9 0.78 20.57 3.85
CA SER A 9 0.96 20.28 2.42
C SER A 9 1.63 21.43 1.63
N GLY A 10 1.68 22.63 2.20
CA GLY A 10 2.35 23.79 1.60
C GLY A 10 3.87 23.84 1.83
N LEU A 11 4.40 22.97 2.69
CA LEU A 11 5.84 22.85 2.97
C LEU A 11 6.41 21.69 2.16
N TYR A 12 7.63 21.84 1.66
CA TYR A 12 8.39 20.76 1.02
C TYR A 12 8.75 19.66 2.03
N TYR A 13 9.10 18.48 1.54
CA TYR A 13 9.52 17.36 2.41
C TYR A 13 10.76 17.75 3.22
N GLU A 14 11.69 18.43 2.58
CA GLU A 14 12.98 18.89 3.11
C GLU A 14 12.82 19.83 4.31
N GLU A 15 11.70 20.56 4.38
CA GLU A 15 11.39 21.51 5.45
C GLU A 15 10.78 20.87 6.70
N GLN A 16 10.43 19.58 6.63
CA GLN A 16 9.71 18.85 7.70
C GLN A 16 10.23 17.41 7.87
N GLN A 17 11.52 17.18 7.57
CA GLN A 17 12.14 15.86 7.68
C GLN A 17 12.15 15.28 9.11
N PRO A 18 12.42 16.05 10.19
CA PRO A 18 12.37 15.51 11.55
C PRO A 18 10.99 14.94 11.91
N GLU A 19 9.92 15.66 11.55
CA GLU A 19 8.54 15.27 11.75
C GLU A 19 8.16 14.10 10.84
N ALA A 20 8.68 14.09 9.60
CA ALA A 20 8.47 13.00 8.65
C ALA A 20 9.01 11.68 9.20
N ARG A 21 10.21 11.69 9.78
CA ARG A 21 10.80 10.52 10.43
C ARG A 21 9.97 10.04 11.62
N ARG A 22 9.52 10.96 12.48
CA ARG A 22 8.64 10.62 13.63
C ARG A 22 7.33 10.00 13.15
N ARG A 23 6.72 10.58 12.12
CA ARG A 23 5.47 10.08 11.54
C ARG A 23 5.66 8.74 10.83
N ALA A 24 6.76 8.56 10.12
CA ALA A 24 7.11 7.31 9.47
C ALA A 24 7.27 6.17 10.48
N ALA A 25 7.93 6.43 11.62
CA ALA A 25 8.10 5.45 12.68
C ALA A 25 6.73 4.93 13.20
N ASP A 26 5.76 5.82 13.47
CA ASP A 26 4.39 5.41 13.85
C ASP A 26 3.67 4.66 12.72
N ILE A 27 3.84 5.10 11.48
CA ILE A 27 3.23 4.44 10.33
C ILE A 27 3.73 3.00 10.18
N VAL A 28 5.05 2.79 10.23
CA VAL A 28 5.68 1.48 10.05
C VAL A 28 5.39 0.55 11.22
N SER A 29 5.48 1.05 12.47
CA SER A 29 5.34 0.23 13.67
C SER A 29 3.90 -0.05 14.08
N THR A 30 2.97 0.87 13.80
CA THR A 30 1.60 0.81 14.30
C THR A 30 0.57 0.79 13.19
N ARG A 31 0.58 1.80 12.31
CA ARG A 31 -0.55 2.04 11.38
C ARG A 31 -0.61 1.00 10.27
N GLN A 32 0.50 0.75 9.59
CA GLN A 32 0.57 -0.19 8.49
C GLN A 32 0.20 -1.61 8.95
N PRO A 33 0.78 -2.17 10.05
CA PRO A 33 0.33 -3.45 10.58
C PRO A 33 -1.16 -3.44 10.91
N LYS A 34 -1.67 -2.43 11.62
CA LYS A 34 -3.09 -2.37 12.01
C LYS A 34 -4.04 -2.52 10.81
N PHE A 35 -3.82 -1.76 9.74
CA PHE A 35 -4.69 -1.82 8.57
C PHE A 35 -4.51 -3.08 7.75
N GLN A 36 -3.28 -3.56 7.58
CA GLN A 36 -3.04 -4.79 6.84
C GLN A 36 -3.67 -6.00 7.53
N HIS A 37 -3.55 -6.12 8.86
CA HIS A 37 -4.24 -7.18 9.62
C HIS A 37 -5.76 -7.02 9.60
N TYR A 38 -6.27 -5.78 9.59
CA TYR A 38 -7.71 -5.55 9.43
C TYR A 38 -8.20 -6.12 8.08
N PHE A 39 -7.53 -5.78 6.97
CA PHE A 39 -7.94 -6.26 5.65
C PHE A 39 -7.68 -7.76 5.44
N GLU A 40 -6.63 -8.31 6.03
CA GLU A 40 -6.40 -9.76 6.08
C GLU A 40 -7.60 -10.46 6.72
N ARG A 41 -8.09 -9.94 7.85
CA ARG A 41 -9.30 -10.46 8.51
C ARG A 41 -10.55 -10.27 7.67
N VAL A 42 -10.70 -9.16 6.94
CA VAL A 42 -11.85 -8.96 6.05
C VAL A 42 -11.87 -10.06 4.97
N LEU A 43 -10.72 -10.39 4.38
CA LEU A 43 -10.61 -11.49 3.42
C LEU A 43 -10.95 -12.83 4.06
N GLU A 44 -10.38 -13.11 5.25
CA GLU A 44 -10.64 -14.35 5.99
C GLU A 44 -12.13 -14.57 6.30
N HIS A 45 -12.87 -13.50 6.59
CA HIS A 45 -14.27 -13.58 7.00
C HIS A 45 -15.27 -13.33 5.86
N ASN A 46 -14.82 -13.26 4.60
CA ASN A 46 -15.74 -13.14 3.47
C ASN A 46 -16.50 -14.48 3.30
N PRO A 47 -17.85 -14.49 3.42
CA PRO A 47 -18.64 -15.72 3.32
C PRO A 47 -18.56 -16.40 1.95
N ASP A 48 -18.24 -15.65 0.90
CA ASP A 48 -18.08 -16.16 -0.47
C ASP A 48 -16.64 -16.60 -0.79
N GLY A 49 -15.76 -16.61 0.23
CA GLY A 49 -14.37 -17.06 0.15
C GLY A 49 -13.32 -15.95 0.23
N ASP A 50 -12.08 -16.33 0.54
CA ASP A 50 -10.98 -15.42 0.88
C ASP A 50 -10.29 -14.73 -0.32
N ALA A 51 -10.85 -14.90 -1.52
CA ALA A 51 -10.23 -14.44 -2.75
C ALA A 51 -10.55 -12.97 -3.09
N ARG A 52 -11.59 -12.40 -2.47
CA ARG A 52 -12.12 -11.05 -2.76
C ARG A 52 -12.47 -10.34 -1.45
N MET A 53 -12.41 -9.02 -1.47
CA MET A 53 -12.73 -8.19 -0.31
C MET A 53 -14.20 -8.27 0.10
N VAL A 54 -15.11 -8.43 -0.86
CA VAL A 54 -16.54 -8.53 -0.61
C VAL A 54 -17.22 -9.35 -1.71
N GLY A 55 -18.07 -10.28 -1.29
CA GLY A 55 -18.80 -11.15 -2.20
C GLY A 55 -17.91 -12.10 -2.99
N GLY A 56 -18.51 -12.84 -3.93
CA GLY A 56 -17.80 -13.79 -4.79
C GLY A 56 -17.14 -13.20 -6.05
N SER A 57 -17.22 -11.88 -6.26
CA SER A 57 -16.80 -11.23 -7.51
C SER A 57 -15.78 -10.11 -7.29
N LEU A 58 -15.00 -9.79 -8.32
CA LEU A 58 -14.07 -8.66 -8.27
C LEU A 58 -14.82 -7.33 -8.21
N THR A 59 -14.43 -6.49 -7.26
CA THR A 59 -14.97 -5.15 -7.05
C THR A 59 -13.87 -4.09 -7.13
N CYS A 60 -14.28 -2.82 -7.11
CA CYS A 60 -13.34 -1.71 -7.02
C CYS A 60 -12.46 -1.77 -5.75
N VAL A 61 -12.97 -2.34 -4.66
CA VAL A 61 -12.22 -2.44 -3.39
C VAL A 61 -10.99 -3.34 -3.54
N ASP A 62 -11.10 -4.44 -4.28
CA ASP A 62 -9.97 -5.32 -4.58
C ASP A 62 -8.88 -4.58 -5.37
N LEU A 63 -9.29 -3.78 -6.36
CA LEU A 63 -8.37 -3.00 -7.20
C LEU A 63 -7.67 -1.91 -6.39
N SER A 64 -8.43 -1.17 -5.59
CA SER A 64 -7.90 -0.12 -4.72
C SER A 64 -6.93 -0.67 -3.70
N LEU A 65 -7.27 -1.78 -3.05
CA LEU A 65 -6.41 -2.38 -2.04
C LEU A 65 -5.13 -2.94 -2.65
N ALA A 66 -5.21 -3.62 -3.80
CA ALA A 66 -4.01 -4.04 -4.53
C ALA A 66 -3.10 -2.86 -4.86
N GLN A 67 -3.65 -1.72 -5.31
CA GLN A 67 -2.87 -0.51 -5.57
C GLN A 67 -2.23 0.07 -4.30
N VAL A 68 -2.94 0.04 -3.16
CA VAL A 68 -2.39 0.49 -1.87
C VAL A 68 -1.23 -0.42 -1.43
N ILE A 69 -1.36 -1.74 -1.59
CA ILE A 69 -0.27 -2.68 -1.27
C ILE A 69 0.94 -2.45 -2.17
N ALA A 70 0.75 -2.24 -3.47
CA ALA A 70 1.83 -1.89 -4.39
C ALA A 70 2.52 -0.57 -4.00
N GLY A 71 1.74 0.45 -3.65
CA GLY A 71 2.25 1.75 -3.22
C GLY A 71 3.02 1.70 -1.91
N LEU A 72 2.53 0.95 -0.91
CA LEU A 72 3.24 0.71 0.34
C LEU A 72 4.53 -0.09 0.09
N GLY A 73 4.49 -1.08 -0.80
CA GLY A 73 5.66 -1.85 -1.22
C GLY A 73 6.74 -0.99 -1.86
N TYR A 74 6.36 0.07 -2.58
CA TYR A 74 7.30 1.07 -3.09
C TYR A 74 7.79 2.04 -2.00
N ALA A 75 6.89 2.62 -1.22
CA ALA A 75 7.25 3.65 -0.24
C ALA A 75 8.07 3.10 0.94
N PHE A 76 7.69 1.94 1.46
CA PHE A 76 8.27 1.27 2.64
C PHE A 76 8.60 -0.20 2.34
N PRO A 77 9.57 -0.50 1.46
CA PRO A 77 9.85 -1.85 0.99
C PRO A 77 10.26 -2.84 2.10
N ARG A 78 10.94 -2.40 3.16
CA ARG A 78 11.33 -3.25 4.30
C ARG A 78 10.13 -3.54 5.19
N ALA A 79 9.42 -2.51 5.63
CA ALA A 79 8.23 -2.67 6.47
C ALA A 79 7.13 -3.48 5.76
N SER A 80 6.86 -3.18 4.49
CA SER A 80 5.83 -3.86 3.71
C SER A 80 6.12 -5.36 3.54
N ARG A 81 7.37 -5.73 3.18
CA ARG A 81 7.76 -7.14 3.11
C ARG A 81 7.62 -7.83 4.45
N LYS A 82 8.01 -7.19 5.55
CA LYS A 82 7.89 -7.77 6.89
C LYS A 82 6.42 -8.05 7.24
N ASN A 83 5.54 -7.08 7.03
CA ASN A 83 4.14 -7.17 7.43
C ASN A 83 3.31 -8.09 6.52
N LEU A 84 3.58 -8.10 5.21
CA LEU A 84 2.87 -8.98 4.26
C LEU A 84 3.13 -10.47 4.52
N ARG A 85 4.24 -10.85 5.17
CA ARG A 85 4.45 -12.23 5.63
C ARG A 85 3.36 -12.72 6.59
N SER A 86 2.77 -11.82 7.38
CA SER A 86 1.66 -12.12 8.29
C SER A 86 0.29 -11.91 7.66
N CYS A 87 0.23 -11.44 6.40
CA CYS A 87 -1.01 -11.17 5.67
C CYS A 87 -1.01 -11.89 4.29
N PRO A 88 -0.97 -13.24 4.28
CA PRO A 88 -0.86 -14.00 3.03
C PRO A 88 -2.06 -13.84 2.09
N ARG A 89 -3.28 -13.62 2.61
CA ARG A 89 -4.47 -13.41 1.75
C ARG A 89 -4.39 -12.06 1.05
N LEU A 90 -3.92 -11.05 1.76
CA LEU A 90 -3.70 -9.72 1.22
C LEU A 90 -2.62 -9.72 0.12
N GLN A 91 -1.53 -10.46 0.33
CA GLN A 91 -0.52 -10.69 -0.71
C GLN A 91 -1.14 -11.42 -1.92
N ALA A 92 -1.90 -12.49 -1.69
CA ALA A 92 -2.56 -13.23 -2.77
C ALA A 92 -3.60 -12.38 -3.53
N LEU A 93 -4.33 -11.49 -2.86
CA LEU A 93 -5.25 -10.55 -3.48
C LEU A 93 -4.49 -9.59 -4.41
N HIS A 94 -3.42 -8.98 -3.92
CA HIS A 94 -2.53 -8.11 -4.70
C HIS A 94 -2.06 -8.84 -5.97
N ASP A 95 -1.49 -10.03 -5.83
CA ASP A 95 -0.93 -10.79 -6.95
C ASP A 95 -2.01 -11.19 -7.96
N LYS A 96 -3.17 -11.67 -7.48
CA LYS A 96 -4.30 -12.04 -8.34
C LYS A 96 -4.82 -10.84 -9.12
N VAL A 97 -4.89 -9.65 -8.53
CA VAL A 97 -5.34 -8.42 -9.22
C VAL A 97 -4.35 -8.04 -10.32
N PHE A 98 -3.05 -7.99 -10.00
CA PHE A 98 -2.03 -7.62 -10.97
C PHE A 98 -1.76 -8.70 -12.03
N ALA A 99 -2.14 -9.96 -11.80
CA ALA A 99 -2.09 -11.03 -12.78
C ALA A 99 -3.23 -10.97 -13.83
N ARG A 100 -4.26 -10.14 -13.64
CA ARG A 100 -5.38 -10.07 -14.59
C ARG A 100 -4.92 -9.45 -15.91
N ARG A 101 -5.19 -10.13 -17.03
CA ARG A 101 -4.81 -9.71 -18.39
C ARG A 101 -5.04 -8.22 -18.69
N ARG A 102 -6.22 -7.68 -18.35
CA ARG A 102 -6.55 -6.25 -18.59
C ARG A 102 -5.74 -5.30 -17.70
N ILE A 103 -5.42 -5.72 -16.48
CA ILE A 103 -4.60 -4.93 -15.55
C ILE A 103 -3.14 -4.99 -15.97
N GLN A 104 -2.61 -6.18 -16.32
CA GLN A 104 -1.26 -6.32 -16.88
C GLN A 104 -1.08 -5.43 -18.13
N ALA A 105 -2.03 -5.47 -19.06
CA ALA A 105 -1.99 -4.63 -20.25
C ALA A 105 -2.01 -3.13 -19.92
N TYR A 106 -2.73 -2.71 -18.88
CA TYR A 106 -2.70 -1.32 -18.41
C TYR A 106 -1.37 -0.97 -17.74
N VAL A 107 -0.85 -1.83 -16.86
CA VAL A 107 0.41 -1.62 -16.15
C VAL A 107 1.60 -1.55 -17.11
N ALA A 108 1.60 -2.32 -18.19
CA ALA A 108 2.61 -2.26 -19.25
C ALA A 108 2.42 -1.10 -20.24
N SER A 109 1.31 -0.36 -20.15
CA SER A 109 1.03 0.75 -21.07
C SER A 109 1.62 2.06 -20.58
N PRO A 110 1.89 3.04 -21.48
CA PRO A 110 2.36 4.38 -21.09
C PRO A 110 1.35 5.17 -20.25
N ARG A 111 0.10 4.69 -20.12
CA ARG A 111 -0.92 5.30 -19.25
C ARG A 111 -0.69 5.03 -17.77
N ARG A 112 0.10 4.01 -17.42
CA ARG A 112 0.46 3.73 -16.03
C ARG A 112 1.73 4.50 -15.70
N LEU A 113 1.59 5.57 -14.91
CA LEU A 113 2.74 6.27 -14.38
C LEU A 113 3.46 5.38 -13.35
N PRO A 114 4.80 5.32 -13.38
CA PRO A 114 5.57 4.65 -12.33
C PRO A 114 5.46 5.43 -11.02
N PHE A 115 5.60 4.71 -9.90
CA PHE A 115 5.75 5.38 -8.61
C PHE A 115 7.00 6.28 -8.62
N ASN A 116 6.89 7.43 -7.97
CA ASN A 116 7.91 8.47 -7.95
C ASN A 116 7.70 9.38 -6.72
N GLN A 117 8.58 10.36 -6.54
CA GLN A 117 8.57 11.30 -5.40
C GLN A 117 7.59 12.48 -5.58
N GLN A 118 6.77 12.49 -6.63
CA GLN A 118 5.78 13.54 -6.90
C GLN A 118 4.34 13.08 -6.60
N ASP A 119 4.13 11.80 -6.27
CA ASP A 119 2.82 11.22 -5.97
C ASP A 119 2.65 10.91 -4.46
N ILE A 120 1.58 10.21 -4.07
CA ILE A 120 1.21 9.86 -2.70
C ILE A 120 2.19 8.88 -2.05
N PHE A 121 2.66 7.90 -2.80
CA PHE A 121 3.60 6.87 -2.31
C PHE A 121 5.02 7.27 -2.71
N ARG A 122 5.73 7.94 -1.79
CA ARG A 122 7.09 8.41 -2.01
C ARG A 122 8.07 7.52 -1.25
N HIS A 123 9.09 7.03 -1.95
CA HIS A 123 10.17 6.30 -1.32
C HIS A 123 11.27 7.26 -0.89
N TYR A 124 11.48 7.34 0.43
CA TYR A 124 12.59 8.00 1.08
C TYR A 124 13.25 6.95 1.99
N PRO A 125 14.46 6.45 1.66
CA PRO A 125 15.08 5.33 2.38
C PRO A 125 15.17 5.54 3.89
N GLU A 126 15.35 6.78 4.31
CA GLU A 126 15.48 7.19 5.69
C GLU A 126 14.18 7.13 6.52
N LEU A 127 13.04 6.90 5.85
CA LEU A 127 11.72 6.74 6.47
C LEU A 127 11.31 5.26 6.63
N ASP A 128 12.09 4.32 6.11
CA ASP A 128 11.85 2.87 6.15
C ASP A 128 13.00 2.11 6.86
N ALA A 129 13.71 2.79 7.75
CA ALA A 129 14.85 2.26 8.49
C ALA A 129 14.43 1.21 9.55
#